data_AF-A0A1Z3W300-F1
#
_entry.id   AF-A0A1Z3W300-F1
#
_cell.length_a   1.000
_cell.length_b   1.000
_cell.length_c   1.000
_cell.angle_alpha   90.00
_cell.angle_beta   90.00
_cell.angle_gamma   90.00
#
_symmetry.space_group_name_H-M   'P 1'
#
loop_
_entity.id
_entity.type
_entity.pdbx_description
1 polymer ?
#
loop_
_entity_poly.entity_id
_entity_poly.type
_entity_poly.pdbx_seq_one_letter_code
_entity_poly.pdbx_strand_id
1 'polypeptide(L)'
;MKQQNYKNHRKFYPPHHFIYLPLLIILEIFGLYKIWNDPQNPLIWILFSVVIFLLFYLAIMIRQHYALGLQNRIVVLEFRQRYYEIFNLSSDETVEKLRFDQIAALRFAYDDEFKELLYKALHENISGDEIKRSIKNWRADRSRI
;
A
#
# COMPACT_ATOMS: atom_id res chain seq x y z
N MET A 1 -21.01 2.24 -5.76
CA MET A 1 -19.68 2.64 -5.23
C MET A 1 -19.38 4.06 -5.73
N LYS A 2 -18.87 4.97 -4.89
CA LYS A 2 -18.45 6.31 -5.35
C LYS A 2 -17.33 6.17 -6.39
N GLN A 3 -17.32 7.03 -7.42
CA GLN A 3 -16.23 7.10 -8.38
C GLN A 3 -14.92 7.44 -7.64
N GLN A 4 -13.86 6.69 -7.93
CA GLN A 4 -12.54 6.96 -7.35
C GLN A 4 -11.92 8.21 -7.98
N ASN A 5 -11.19 8.98 -7.18
CA ASN A 5 -10.42 10.16 -7.55
C ASN A 5 -9.29 10.38 -6.55
N TYR A 6 -8.50 11.46 -6.75
CA TYR A 6 -7.40 11.82 -5.86
C TYR A 6 -7.77 11.84 -4.37
N LYS A 7 -8.98 12.30 -4.01
CA LYS A 7 -9.40 12.45 -2.60
C LYS A 7 -9.77 11.12 -1.93
N ASN A 8 -10.19 10.11 -2.69
CA ASN A 8 -10.76 8.87 -2.14
C ASN A 8 -10.14 7.56 -2.68
N HIS A 9 -9.00 7.64 -3.40
CA HIS A 9 -8.29 6.47 -3.93
C HIS A 9 -7.65 5.57 -2.86
N ARG A 10 -7.53 6.05 -1.61
CA ARG A 10 -7.00 5.26 -0.49
C ARG A 10 -8.09 4.31 0.02
N LYS A 11 -7.78 3.01 0.06
CA LYS A 11 -8.69 1.97 0.55
C LYS A 11 -8.24 1.54 1.94
N PHE A 12 -9.19 1.50 2.88
CA PHE A 12 -9.02 0.88 4.18
C PHE A 12 -9.85 -0.39 4.23
N TYR A 13 -9.33 -1.43 4.88
CA TYR A 13 -10.08 -2.62 5.23
C TYR A 13 -10.51 -2.52 6.70
N PRO A 14 -11.79 -2.19 6.99
CA PRO A 14 -12.21 -1.82 8.34
C PRO A 14 -11.96 -2.88 9.43
N PRO A 15 -12.23 -4.18 9.19
CA PRO A 15 -11.96 -5.21 10.20
C PRO A 15 -10.49 -5.26 10.63
N HIS A 16 -9.55 -5.00 9.71
CA HIS A 16 -8.14 -4.97 10.06
C HIS A 16 -7.72 -3.64 10.71
N HIS A 17 -8.05 -2.51 10.09
CA HIS A 17 -7.50 -1.20 10.48
C HIS A 17 -8.19 -0.57 11.69
N PHE A 18 -9.48 -0.84 11.89
CA PHE A 18 -10.29 -0.18 12.92
C PHE A 18 -10.79 -1.12 14.01
N ILE A 19 -10.54 -2.44 13.87
CA ILE A 19 -10.94 -3.43 14.88
C ILE A 19 -9.73 -4.25 15.34
N TYR A 20 -9.14 -5.07 14.46
CA TYR A 20 -8.07 -5.99 14.83
C TYR A 20 -6.80 -5.29 15.36
N LEU A 21 -6.24 -4.32 14.61
CA LEU A 21 -5.03 -3.62 15.04
C LEU A 21 -5.24 -2.81 16.34
N PRO A 22 -6.31 -1.99 16.48
CA PRO A 22 -6.59 -1.30 17.75
C PRO A 22 -6.79 -2.26 18.93
N LEU A 23 -7.50 -3.38 18.72
CA LEU A 23 -7.73 -4.36 19.77
C LEU A 23 -6.42 -4.99 20.26
N LEU A 24 -5.51 -5.37 19.35
CA LEU A 24 -4.20 -5.88 19.74
C LEU A 24 -3.39 -4.86 20.55
N ILE A 25 -3.44 -3.58 20.18
CA ILE A 25 -2.77 -2.52 20.94
C ILE A 25 -3.34 -2.40 22.36
N ILE A 26 -4.67 -2.43 22.49
CA ILE A 26 -5.34 -2.38 23.80
C ILE A 26 -4.95 -3.59 24.65
N LEU A 27 -4.97 -4.80 24.07
CA LEU A 27 -4.61 -6.03 24.77
C LEU A 27 -3.13 -6.01 25.20
N GLU A 28 -2.23 -5.51 24.35
CA GLU A 28 -0.80 -5.41 24.68
C GLU A 28 -0.59 -4.45 25.87
N ILE A 29 -1.17 -3.25 25.81
CA ILE A 29 -1.09 -2.27 26.90
C ILE A 29 -1.67 -2.85 28.20
N PHE A 30 -2.80 -3.57 28.11
CA PHE A 30 -3.42 -4.21 29.26
C PHE A 30 -2.56 -5.33 29.85
N GLY A 31 -1.99 -6.19 29.01
CA GLY A 31 -1.08 -7.26 29.40
C GLY A 31 0.14 -6.72 30.13
N LEU A 32 0.80 -5.71 29.54
CA LEU A 32 1.93 -5.03 30.15
C LEU A 32 1.53 -4.40 31.48
N TYR A 33 0.44 -3.63 31.54
CA TYR A 33 -0.04 -3.06 32.81
C TYR A 33 -0.24 -4.11 33.90
N LYS A 34 -0.79 -5.28 33.57
CA LYS A 34 -1.05 -6.35 34.54
C LYS A 34 0.21 -7.02 35.09
N ILE A 35 1.33 -7.01 34.37
CA ILE A 35 2.61 -7.53 34.89
C ILE A 35 2.99 -6.87 36.21
N TRP A 36 2.75 -5.56 36.36
CA TRP A 36 3.06 -4.82 37.58
C TRP A 36 1.89 -4.72 38.57
N ASN A 37 0.66 -4.96 38.13
CA ASN A 37 -0.56 -4.76 38.94
C ASN A 37 -1.22 -6.07 39.40
N ASP A 38 -0.72 -7.23 38.98
CA ASP A 38 -1.12 -8.55 39.48
C ASP A 38 0.12 -9.41 39.82
N PRO A 39 0.75 -9.13 40.98
CA PRO A 39 1.98 -9.80 41.39
C PRO A 39 1.78 -11.28 41.77
N GLN A 40 0.54 -11.77 41.84
CA GLN A 40 0.27 -13.20 42.05
C GLN A 40 0.46 -14.02 40.78
N ASN A 41 0.29 -13.40 39.60
CA ASN A 41 0.34 -14.10 38.31
C ASN A 41 1.28 -13.47 37.26
N PRO A 42 2.50 -13.01 37.62
CA PRO A 42 3.35 -12.25 36.71
C PRO A 42 3.73 -13.07 35.46
N LEU A 43 3.99 -14.36 35.61
CA LEU A 43 4.35 -15.24 34.49
C LEU A 43 3.21 -15.34 33.46
N ILE A 44 1.95 -15.41 33.92
CA ILE A 44 0.78 -15.48 33.03
C ILE A 44 0.68 -14.20 32.20
N TRP A 45 0.86 -13.03 32.82
CA TRP A 45 0.78 -11.74 32.13
C TRP A 45 1.96 -11.49 31.20
N ILE A 46 3.16 -11.98 31.53
CA ILE A 46 4.31 -11.97 30.63
C ILE A 46 4.03 -12.85 29.40
N LEU A 47 3.62 -14.10 29.59
CA LEU A 47 3.31 -15.01 28.48
C LEU A 47 2.16 -14.48 27.61
N PHE A 48 1.12 -13.93 28.24
CA PHE A 48 0.03 -13.26 27.54
C PHE A 48 0.55 -12.12 26.65
N SER A 49 1.35 -11.21 27.20
CA SER A 49 1.90 -10.06 26.44
C SER A 49 2.80 -10.54 25.31
N VAL A 50 3.65 -11.54 25.54
CA VAL A 50 4.48 -12.14 24.48
C VAL A 50 3.62 -12.71 23.34
N VAL A 51 2.53 -13.42 23.66
CA VAL A 51 1.64 -13.96 22.63
C VAL A 51 0.95 -12.84 21.84
N ILE A 52 0.43 -11.81 22.51
CA ILE A 52 -0.20 -10.66 21.83
C ILE A 52 0.81 -9.94 20.94
N PHE A 53 2.03 -9.70 21.45
CA PHE A 53 3.13 -9.14 20.66
C PHE A 53 3.43 -9.98 19.41
N LEU A 54 3.52 -11.31 19.54
CA LEU A 54 3.77 -12.20 18.40
C LEU A 54 2.65 -12.14 17.36
N LEU A 55 1.38 -12.06 17.79
CA LEU A 55 0.23 -11.89 16.88
C LEU A 55 0.25 -10.53 16.19
N PHE A 56 0.64 -9.47 16.90
CA PHE A 56 0.78 -8.13 16.35
C PHE A 56 1.93 -8.06 15.33
N TYR A 57 3.07 -8.61 15.69
CA TYR A 57 4.24 -8.71 14.82
C TYR A 57 3.93 -9.52 13.56
N LEU A 58 3.26 -10.67 13.69
CA LEU A 58 2.82 -11.49 12.57
C LEU A 58 1.92 -10.71 11.61
N ALA A 59 0.96 -9.93 12.13
CA ALA A 59 0.07 -9.12 11.31
C ALA A 59 0.82 -8.06 10.49
N ILE A 60 1.84 -7.43 11.07
CA ILE A 60 2.70 -6.47 10.39
C ILE A 60 3.56 -7.18 9.33
N MET A 61 4.19 -8.30 9.68
CA MET A 61 5.04 -9.10 8.77
C MET A 61 4.28 -9.52 7.51
N ILE A 62 3.07 -10.11 7.67
CA ILE A 62 2.25 -10.58 6.55
C ILE A 62 1.92 -9.44 5.59
N ARG A 63 1.52 -8.28 6.11
CA ARG A 63 1.20 -7.11 5.30
C ARG A 63 2.43 -6.52 4.62
N GLN A 64 3.49 -6.23 5.39
CA GLN A 64 4.62 -5.44 4.91
C GLN A 64 5.49 -6.22 3.92
N HIS A 65 5.77 -7.49 4.20
CA HIS A 65 6.74 -8.25 3.41
C HIS A 65 6.08 -8.98 2.24
N TYR A 66 4.94 -9.61 2.48
CA TYR A 66 4.31 -10.43 1.43
C TYR A 66 3.34 -9.60 0.59
N ALA A 67 2.36 -8.95 1.21
CA ALA A 67 1.30 -8.28 0.45
C ALA A 67 1.81 -7.04 -0.30
N LEU A 68 2.55 -6.14 0.36
CA LEU A 68 3.07 -4.94 -0.30
C LEU A 68 4.14 -5.26 -1.34
N GLY A 69 5.05 -6.20 -1.05
CA GLY A 69 6.06 -6.64 -2.00
C GLY A 69 5.45 -7.22 -3.28
N LEU A 70 4.45 -8.10 -3.14
CA LEU A 70 3.73 -8.66 -4.28
C LEU A 70 2.93 -7.59 -5.04
N GLN A 71 2.25 -6.68 -4.32
CA GLN A 71 1.51 -5.57 -4.94
C GLN A 71 2.43 -4.68 -5.77
N ASN A 72 3.62 -4.33 -5.27
CA ASN A 72 4.58 -3.50 -6.00
C ASN A 72 5.06 -4.20 -7.28
N ARG A 73 5.35 -5.50 -7.21
CA ARG A 73 5.73 -6.29 -8.38
C ARG A 73 4.62 -6.36 -9.44
N ILE A 74 3.38 -6.56 -9.01
CA ILE A 74 2.21 -6.58 -9.91
C ILE A 74 2.04 -5.21 -10.59
N VAL A 75 2.13 -4.11 -9.83
CA VAL A 75 2.01 -2.75 -10.39
C VAL A 75 3.08 -2.49 -11.46
N VAL A 76 4.32 -2.95 -11.24
CA VAL A 76 5.37 -2.84 -12.27
C VAL A 76 5.03 -3.71 -13.48
N LEU A 77 4.56 -4.95 -13.29
CA LEU A 77 4.15 -5.82 -14.41
C LEU A 77 2.99 -5.24 -15.23
N GLU A 78 1.98 -4.70 -14.58
CA GLU A 78 0.86 -3.99 -15.23
C GLU A 78 1.36 -2.81 -16.07
N PHE A 79 2.31 -2.04 -15.52
CA PHE A 79 2.94 -0.94 -16.26
C PHE A 79 3.71 -1.46 -17.48
N ARG A 80 4.55 -2.49 -17.33
CA ARG A 80 5.34 -3.06 -18.42
C ARG A 80 4.44 -3.58 -19.56
N GLN A 81 3.39 -4.33 -19.20
CA GLN A 81 2.42 -4.84 -20.15
C GLN A 81 1.72 -3.70 -20.91
N ARG A 82 1.21 -2.71 -20.18
CA ARG A 82 0.52 -1.56 -20.78
C ARG A 82 1.45 -0.75 -21.68
N TYR A 83 2.69 -0.52 -21.25
CA TYR A 83 3.68 0.18 -22.05
C TYR A 83 3.95 -0.56 -23.37
N TYR A 84 4.11 -1.89 -23.32
CA TYR A 84 4.26 -2.71 -24.51
C TYR A 84 3.04 -2.64 -25.43
N GLU A 85 1.81 -2.72 -24.91
CA GLU A 85 0.59 -2.61 -25.70
C GLU A 85 0.46 -1.25 -26.42
N ILE A 86 0.90 -0.17 -25.78
CA ILE A 86 0.76 1.19 -26.30
C ILE A 86 1.87 1.55 -27.29
N PHE A 87 3.12 1.17 -27.00
CA PHE A 87 4.30 1.61 -27.74
C PHE A 87 4.92 0.51 -28.60
N ASN A 88 4.53 -0.75 -28.39
CA ASN A 88 5.11 -1.94 -29.03
C ASN A 88 6.64 -2.06 -28.82
N LEU A 89 7.12 -1.65 -27.64
CA LEU A 89 8.53 -1.61 -27.25
C LEU A 89 8.71 -2.15 -25.83
N SER A 90 9.92 -2.63 -25.51
CA SER A 90 10.26 -2.95 -24.12
C SER A 90 10.23 -1.70 -23.25
N SER A 91 9.71 -1.84 -22.04
CA SER A 91 9.65 -0.80 -21.03
C SER A 91 10.88 -0.75 -20.12
N ASP A 92 11.87 -1.63 -20.29
CA ASP A 92 12.96 -1.82 -19.30
C ASP A 92 13.71 -0.52 -18.99
N GLU A 93 14.20 0.19 -20.02
CA GLU A 93 14.87 1.49 -19.85
C GLU A 93 13.95 2.56 -19.22
N THR A 94 12.65 2.50 -19.53
CA THR A 94 11.67 3.46 -18.99
C THR A 94 11.43 3.19 -17.50
N VAL A 95 11.30 1.92 -17.11
CA VAL A 95 11.09 1.52 -15.72
C VAL A 95 12.30 1.90 -14.87
N GLU A 96 13.53 1.77 -15.38
CA GLU A 96 14.75 2.16 -14.65
C GLU A 96 14.85 3.66 -14.38
N LYS A 97 14.28 4.49 -15.26
CA LYS A 97 14.27 5.95 -15.13
C LYS A 97 13.16 6.46 -14.20
N LEU A 98 12.18 5.63 -13.88
CA LEU A 98 11.03 6.01 -13.06
C LEU A 98 11.16 5.50 -11.63
N ARG A 99 10.73 6.33 -10.68
CA ARG A 99 10.50 5.88 -9.31
C ARG A 99 9.22 5.07 -9.21
N PHE A 100 9.15 4.16 -8.24
CA PHE A 100 7.97 3.33 -8.04
C PHE A 100 6.69 4.14 -7.79
N ASP A 101 6.76 5.28 -7.09
CA ASP A 101 5.59 6.13 -6.84
C ASP A 101 5.00 6.72 -8.13
N GLN A 102 5.85 7.04 -9.12
CA GLN A 102 5.43 7.50 -10.45
C GLN A 102 4.76 6.37 -11.22
N ILE A 103 5.36 5.17 -11.26
CA ILE A 103 4.79 3.98 -11.90
C ILE A 103 3.41 3.66 -11.29
N ALA A 104 3.32 3.64 -9.96
CA ALA A 104 2.07 3.38 -9.23
C ALA A 104 1.02 4.49 -9.40
N ALA A 105 1.40 5.71 -9.76
CA ALA A 105 0.48 6.80 -10.07
C ALA A 105 -0.12 6.66 -11.48
N LEU A 106 0.70 6.32 -12.47
CA LEU A 106 0.31 6.25 -13.88
C LEU A 106 -0.80 5.22 -14.17
N ARG A 107 -0.96 4.20 -13.33
CA ARG A 107 -2.06 3.22 -13.44
C ARG A 107 -3.47 3.84 -13.35
N PHE A 108 -3.59 5.01 -12.73
CA PHE A 108 -4.87 5.71 -12.58
C PHE A 108 -5.25 6.55 -13.80
N ALA A 109 -4.36 6.70 -14.79
CA ALA A 109 -4.63 7.44 -16.03
C ALA A 109 -5.19 6.48 -17.11
N TYR A 110 -6.07 6.97 -17.99
CA TYR A 110 -6.40 6.29 -19.26
C TYR A 110 -5.28 6.48 -20.30
N ASP A 111 -5.33 5.77 -21.43
CA ASP A 111 -4.19 5.68 -22.37
C ASP A 111 -3.86 7.01 -23.06
N ASP A 112 -4.86 7.87 -23.21
CA ASP A 112 -4.74 9.25 -23.68
C ASP A 112 -3.89 10.09 -22.73
N GLU A 113 -4.21 10.08 -21.43
CA GLU A 113 -3.48 10.83 -20.40
C GLU A 113 -2.15 10.16 -20.00
N PHE A 114 -2.07 8.83 -20.10
CA PHE A 114 -0.89 8.05 -19.70
C PHE A 114 0.37 8.49 -20.46
N LYS A 115 0.27 8.71 -21.78
CA LYS A 115 1.42 9.12 -22.60
C LYS A 115 1.96 10.48 -22.19
N GLU A 116 1.08 11.45 -21.99
CA GLU A 116 1.45 12.81 -21.57
C GLU A 116 2.09 12.80 -20.18
N LEU A 117 1.47 12.10 -19.22
CA LEU A 117 1.96 12.02 -17.85
C LEU A 117 3.28 11.25 -17.74
N LEU A 118 3.46 10.20 -18.56
CA LEU A 118 4.71 9.47 -18.66
C LEU A 118 5.84 10.35 -19.19
N TYR A 119 5.57 11.14 -20.23
CA TYR A 119 6.54 12.10 -20.76
C TYR A 119 6.99 13.08 -19.68
N LYS A 120 6.05 13.68 -18.95
CA LYS A 120 6.34 14.60 -17.84
C LYS A 120 7.12 13.90 -16.72
N ALA A 121 6.75 12.67 -16.36
CA ALA A 121 7.47 11.91 -15.34
C ALA A 121 8.94 11.65 -15.71
N LEU A 122 9.22 11.42 -17.00
CA LEU A 122 10.58 11.16 -17.51
C LEU A 122 11.43 12.43 -17.71
N HIS A 123 10.83 13.54 -18.15
CA HIS A 123 11.57 14.75 -18.55
C HIS A 123 11.51 15.87 -17.50
N GLU A 124 10.40 15.98 -16.78
CA GLU A 124 10.17 17.02 -15.77
C GLU A 124 10.32 16.45 -14.34
N ASN A 125 10.47 15.13 -14.21
CA ASN A 125 10.68 14.43 -12.93
C ASN A 125 9.57 14.66 -11.89
N ILE A 126 8.33 14.92 -12.33
CA ILE A 126 7.18 15.13 -11.45
C ILE A 126 6.94 13.94 -10.51
N SER A 127 6.51 14.20 -9.29
CA SER A 127 6.21 13.19 -8.28
C SER A 127 4.98 12.34 -8.61
N GLY A 128 4.87 11.15 -8.01
CA GLY A 128 3.65 10.34 -8.13
C GLY A 128 2.40 11.05 -7.59
N ASP A 129 2.54 11.98 -6.64
CA ASP A 129 1.42 12.79 -6.16
C ASP A 129 0.98 13.82 -7.20
N GLU A 130 1.93 14.51 -7.84
CA GLU A 130 1.68 15.47 -8.92
C GLU A 130 1.06 14.79 -10.15
N ILE A 131 1.52 13.58 -10.51
CA ILE A 131 0.89 12.77 -11.56
C ILE A 131 -0.58 12.54 -11.21
N LYS A 132 -0.87 12.05 -9.99
CA LYS A 132 -2.26 11.79 -9.59
C LYS A 132 -3.13 13.04 -9.62
N ARG A 133 -2.60 14.20 -9.19
CA ARG A 133 -3.33 15.47 -9.24
C ARG A 133 -3.59 15.96 -10.66
N SER A 134 -2.75 15.57 -11.60
CA SER A 134 -2.84 15.97 -13.01
C SER A 134 -3.84 15.13 -13.82
N ILE A 135 -4.28 13.98 -13.31
CA ILE A 135 -5.26 13.10 -13.98
C ILE A 135 -6.64 13.77 -13.96
N LYS A 136 -7.20 13.97 -15.16
CA LYS A 136 -8.55 14.51 -15.37
C LYS A 136 -9.58 13.39 -15.36
N ASN A 137 -9.32 12.30 -16.08
CA ASN A 137 -10.21 11.13 -16.17
C ASN A 137 -9.64 9.98 -15.33
N TRP A 138 -10.12 9.87 -14.10
CA TRP A 138 -9.58 8.89 -13.16
C TRP A 138 -10.05 7.46 -13.46
N ARG A 139 -9.12 6.58 -13.82
CA ARG A 139 -9.34 5.13 -13.93
C ARG A 139 -9.34 4.51 -12.54
N ALA A 140 -10.51 4.05 -12.09
CA ALA A 140 -10.65 3.44 -10.77
C ALA A 140 -9.89 2.09 -10.67
N ASP A 141 -9.05 1.94 -9.66
CA ASP A 141 -8.43 0.67 -9.26
C ASP A 141 -9.31 0.02 -8.18
N ARG A 142 -10.18 -0.89 -8.62
CA ARG A 142 -11.10 -1.63 -7.75
C ARG A 142 -10.50 -2.94 -7.23
N SER A 143 -9.48 -3.46 -7.90
CA SER A 143 -8.83 -4.74 -7.59
C SER A 143 -7.82 -4.63 -6.45
N ARG A 144 -7.48 -3.41 -6.02
CA ARG A 144 -6.62 -3.20 -4.86
C ARG A 144 -7.19 -3.85 -3.60
N ILE A 145 -6.43 -4.74 -2.99
CA ILE A 145 -6.70 -5.37 -1.69
C ILE A 145 -6.11 -4.50 -0.59
#